data_AF-A0A5D6W0X7-F1
#
_entry.id   AF-A0A5D6W0X7-F1
#
_cell.length_a   1.000
_cell.length_b   1.000
_cell.length_c   1.000
_cell.angle_alpha   90.00
_cell.angle_beta   90.00
_cell.angle_gamma   90.00
#
_symmetry.space_group_name_H-M   'P 1'
#
loop_
_entity.id
_entity.type
_entity.pdbx_description
1 polymer ?
#
loop_
_entity_poly.entity_id
_entity_poly.type
_entity_poly.pdbx_seq_one_letter_code
_entity_poly.pdbx_strand_id
1 'polypeptide(L)'
;MIMDAGAKLKALREKKGLSQADCAKAMNIDRTTYAKYEAGGSIRRNVEKLAAFFNVSADYLLGCTEELAGEESQTLLAGVANPTADPRLCELIKQYPNLSETAKAVIDGVVAMSKAQPKSEPTVAELIGNKILDASVQAQQKVNMIIQEDNR
;
A
#
# COMPACT_ATOMS: atom_id res chain seq x y z
N MET A 1 18.52 8.72 4.43
CA MET A 1 19.62 8.80 3.46
C MET A 1 19.09 8.16 2.21
N ILE A 2 18.75 8.95 1.18
CA ILE A 2 18.06 8.43 -0.01
C ILE A 2 19.03 7.49 -0.74
N MET A 3 18.67 6.21 -0.85
CA MET A 3 19.47 5.25 -1.62
C MET A 3 19.36 5.55 -3.11
N ASP A 4 20.50 5.73 -3.77
CA ASP A 4 20.59 5.90 -5.22
C ASP A 4 20.18 4.63 -5.99
N ALA A 5 19.66 4.80 -7.21
CA ALA A 5 19.20 3.72 -8.07
C ALA A 5 20.28 2.66 -8.33
N GLY A 6 21.55 3.09 -8.49
CA GLY A 6 22.68 2.18 -8.70
C GLY A 6 22.94 1.27 -7.49
N ALA A 7 22.83 1.82 -6.28
CA ALA A 7 22.98 1.07 -5.05
C ALA A 7 21.87 0.04 -4.87
N LYS A 8 20.62 0.38 -5.21
CA LYS A 8 19.48 -0.55 -5.18
C LYS A 8 19.67 -1.71 -6.15
N LEU A 9 20.13 -1.45 -7.38
CA LEU A 9 20.43 -2.49 -8.35
C LEU A 9 21.52 -3.45 -7.89
N LYS A 10 22.59 -2.92 -7.29
CA LYS A 10 23.67 -3.73 -6.73
C LYS A 10 23.14 -4.67 -5.64
N ALA A 11 22.34 -4.16 -4.72
CA ALA A 11 21.73 -4.95 -3.65
C ALA A 11 20.80 -6.06 -4.19
N LEU A 12 19.95 -5.74 -5.18
CA LEU A 12 19.05 -6.72 -5.81
C LEU A 12 19.80 -7.82 -6.55
N ARG A 13 20.89 -7.46 -7.23
CA ARG A 13 21.77 -8.42 -7.91
C ARG A 13 22.44 -9.36 -6.90
N GLU A 14 23.00 -8.82 -5.83
CA GLU A 14 23.67 -9.59 -4.78
C GLU A 14 22.68 -10.52 -4.06
N LYS A 15 21.45 -10.07 -3.81
CA LYS A 15 20.36 -10.90 -3.26
C LYS A 15 20.03 -12.11 -4.14
N LYS A 16 20.17 -11.99 -5.47
CA LYS A 16 19.99 -13.10 -6.42
C LYS A 16 21.26 -13.91 -6.68
N GLY A 17 22.41 -13.53 -6.10
CA GLY A 17 23.69 -14.22 -6.32
C GLY A 17 24.23 -14.09 -7.75
N LEU A 18 23.84 -13.05 -8.50
CA LEU A 18 24.20 -12.88 -9.91
C LEU A 18 25.44 -11.99 -10.09
N SER A 19 26.23 -12.26 -11.13
CA SER A 19 27.29 -11.33 -11.55
C SER A 19 26.71 -10.20 -12.42
N GLN A 20 27.44 -9.10 -12.57
CA GLN A 20 27.06 -8.03 -13.50
C GLN A 20 26.91 -8.54 -14.95
N ALA A 21 27.69 -9.55 -15.34
CA ALA A 21 27.62 -10.16 -16.66
C ALA A 21 26.33 -10.99 -16.83
N ASP A 22 25.87 -11.67 -15.78
CA ASP A 22 24.64 -12.46 -15.83
C ASP A 22 23.41 -11.57 -15.92
N CYS A 23 23.38 -10.47 -15.17
CA CYS A 23 22.32 -9.48 -15.28
C CYS A 23 22.31 -8.82 -16.67
N ALA A 24 23.49 -8.46 -17.20
CA ALA A 24 23.60 -7.89 -18.53
C ALA A 24 23.08 -8.85 -19.63
N LYS A 25 23.43 -10.14 -19.54
CA LYS A 25 22.92 -11.19 -20.44
C LYS A 25 21.39 -11.35 -20.33
N ALA A 26 20.86 -11.44 -19.11
CA ALA A 26 19.42 -11.56 -18.88
C ALA A 26 18.63 -10.36 -19.42
N MET A 27 19.25 -9.19 -19.40
CA MET A 27 18.69 -7.94 -19.91
C MET A 27 18.94 -7.68 -21.40
N ASN A 28 19.73 -8.54 -22.06
CA ASN A 28 20.20 -8.33 -23.42
C ASN A 28 20.85 -6.94 -23.63
N ILE A 29 21.76 -6.58 -22.73
CA ILE A 29 22.57 -5.35 -22.81
C ILE A 29 24.05 -5.66 -22.61
N ASP A 30 24.92 -4.74 -22.98
CA ASP A 30 26.35 -4.87 -22.70
C ASP A 30 26.63 -4.85 -21.20
N ARG A 31 27.61 -5.66 -20.77
CA ARG A 31 28.11 -5.66 -19.38
C ARG A 31 28.49 -4.26 -18.90
N THR A 32 29.13 -3.46 -19.76
CA THR A 32 29.53 -2.08 -19.45
C THR A 32 28.34 -1.17 -19.21
N THR A 33 27.22 -1.42 -19.91
CA THR A 33 25.96 -0.69 -19.70
C THR A 33 25.37 -1.01 -18.33
N TYR A 34 25.34 -2.30 -17.94
CA TYR A 34 24.87 -2.68 -16.61
C TYR A 34 25.77 -2.13 -15.49
N ALA A 35 27.09 -2.18 -15.68
CA ALA A 35 28.04 -1.61 -14.72
C ALA A 35 27.87 -0.08 -14.56
N LYS A 36 27.55 0.65 -15.64
CA LYS A 36 27.22 2.08 -15.57
C LYS A 36 25.97 2.34 -14.74
N TYR A 37 24.96 1.45 -14.77
CA TYR A 37 23.76 1.60 -13.94
C TYR A 37 24.10 1.51 -12.45
N GLU A 38 24.91 0.54 -12.04
CA GLU A 38 25.33 0.42 -10.63
C GLU A 38 26.23 1.59 -10.17
N ALA A 39 26.88 2.29 -11.10
CA ALA A 39 27.71 3.46 -10.84
C ALA A 39 26.93 4.81 -10.86
N GLY A 40 25.59 4.77 -10.90
CA GLY A 40 24.74 5.98 -10.90
C GLY A 40 24.35 6.50 -12.30
N GLY A 41 24.58 5.70 -13.34
CA GLY A 41 24.12 6.00 -14.69
C GLY A 41 22.60 5.91 -14.82
N SER A 42 22.03 6.63 -15.80
CA SER A 42 20.58 6.66 -16.01
C SER A 42 20.00 5.31 -16.44
N ILE A 43 19.08 4.78 -15.64
CA ILE A 43 18.35 3.53 -15.90
C ILE A 43 17.00 3.74 -16.61
N ARG A 44 16.59 5.00 -16.84
CA ARG A 44 15.22 5.35 -17.27
C ARG A 44 14.73 4.61 -18.52
N ARG A 45 15.61 4.39 -19.51
CA ARG A 45 15.24 3.67 -20.75
C ARG A 45 14.96 2.18 -20.55
N ASN A 46 15.52 1.57 -19.51
CA ASN A 46 15.44 0.14 -19.23
C ASN A 46 14.77 -0.16 -17.88
N VAL A 47 14.14 0.85 -17.25
CA VAL A 47 13.61 0.74 -15.89
C VAL A 47 12.51 -0.32 -15.81
N GLU A 48 11.62 -0.40 -16.79
CA GLU A 48 10.55 -1.41 -16.83
C GLU A 48 11.10 -2.84 -16.92
N LYS A 49 12.15 -3.04 -17.72
CA LYS A 49 12.82 -4.34 -17.85
C LYS A 49 13.55 -4.73 -16.56
N LEU A 50 14.24 -3.77 -15.94
CA LEU A 50 14.89 -3.96 -14.64
C LEU A 50 13.87 -4.28 -13.55
N ALA A 51 12.77 -3.53 -13.51
CA ALA A 51 11.66 -3.71 -12.59
C ALA A 51 11.07 -5.13 -12.71
N ALA A 52 10.74 -5.55 -13.93
CA ALA A 52 10.25 -6.90 -14.20
C ALA A 52 11.28 -7.98 -13.84
N PHE A 53 12.56 -7.79 -14.21
CA PHE A 53 13.62 -8.77 -13.93
C PHE A 53 13.86 -8.96 -12.43
N PHE A 54 13.79 -7.89 -11.64
CA PHE A 54 13.98 -7.95 -10.19
C PHE A 54 12.68 -8.10 -9.40
N ASN A 55 11.53 -8.12 -10.06
CA ASN A 55 10.19 -8.15 -9.46
C ASN A 55 9.98 -7.03 -8.44
N VAL A 56 10.29 -5.80 -8.85
CA VAL A 56 10.12 -4.55 -8.09
C VAL A 56 9.44 -3.51 -8.98
N SER A 57 8.95 -2.41 -8.42
CA SER A 57 8.39 -1.30 -9.21
C SER A 57 9.48 -0.43 -9.81
N ALA A 58 9.14 0.24 -10.91
CA ALA A 58 9.98 1.29 -11.48
C ALA A 58 10.23 2.44 -10.49
N ASP A 59 9.23 2.80 -9.67
CA ASP A 59 9.32 3.86 -8.67
C ASP A 59 10.33 3.54 -7.56
N TYR A 60 10.37 2.27 -7.13
CA TYR A 60 11.38 1.80 -6.19
C TYR A 60 12.78 1.96 -6.77
N LEU A 61 12.99 1.53 -8.02
CA LEU A 61 14.29 1.63 -8.68
C LEU A 61 14.72 3.07 -8.92
N LEU A 62 13.80 3.96 -9.27
CA LEU A 62 14.09 5.37 -9.54
C LEU A 62 14.23 6.22 -8.27
N GLY A 63 13.94 5.67 -7.10
CA GLY A 63 14.02 6.41 -5.84
C GLY A 63 12.87 7.40 -5.62
N CYS A 64 11.75 7.22 -6.34
CA CYS A 64 10.53 7.97 -6.10
C CYS A 64 9.84 7.53 -4.79
N THR A 65 10.14 6.32 -4.32
CA THR A 65 9.69 5.75 -3.03
C THR A 65 10.81 4.94 -2.36
N GLU A 66 10.90 5.01 -1.02
CA GLU A 66 11.73 4.10 -0.20
C GLU A 66 11.07 2.72 -0.06
N GLU A 67 9.77 2.68 -0.30
CA GLU A 67 8.96 1.46 -0.33
C GLU A 67 9.46 0.60 -1.50
N LEU A 68 10.11 -0.53 -1.17
CA LEU A 68 10.07 -1.72 -2.03
C LEU A 68 8.65 -1.75 -2.54
N ALA A 69 8.44 -1.72 -3.85
CA ALA A 69 7.12 -1.92 -4.41
C ALA A 69 6.49 -3.03 -3.60
N GLY A 70 5.46 -2.65 -2.83
CA GLY A 70 4.78 -3.57 -1.98
C GLY A 70 4.52 -4.78 -2.87
N GLU A 71 4.91 -5.94 -2.39
CA GLU A 71 3.92 -6.87 -1.86
C GLU A 71 2.60 -7.01 -2.66
N GLU A 72 2.09 -6.12 -3.50
CA GLU A 72 0.83 -6.20 -4.23
C GLU A 72 0.81 -7.22 -5.39
N SER A 73 1.95 -7.76 -5.85
CA SER A 73 1.96 -8.98 -6.68
C SER A 73 2.17 -10.27 -5.87
N GLN A 74 2.47 -10.18 -4.57
CA GLN A 74 2.63 -11.33 -3.68
C GLN A 74 1.71 -11.29 -2.43
N THR A 75 0.80 -10.32 -2.35
CA THR A 75 -0.15 -10.06 -1.25
C THR A 75 -1.56 -10.14 -1.78
N LEU A 76 -1.81 -11.21 -2.52
CA LEU A 76 -3.09 -11.90 -2.38
C LEU A 76 -3.08 -12.86 -1.17
N LEU A 77 -1.99 -12.96 -0.39
CA LEU A 77 -1.89 -13.90 0.75
C LEU A 77 -1.22 -13.44 2.06
N ALA A 78 -0.64 -12.25 2.20
CA ALA A 78 0.22 -11.93 3.37
C ALA A 78 -0.29 -10.86 4.37
N GLY A 79 -1.50 -10.32 4.19
CA GLY A 79 -2.11 -9.33 5.10
C GLY A 79 -3.19 -9.86 6.06
N VAL A 80 -3.50 -11.15 5.98
CA VAL A 80 -4.30 -11.87 6.98
C VAL A 80 -3.33 -12.85 7.61
N ALA A 81 -3.41 -13.08 8.92
CA ALA A 81 -2.76 -14.22 9.55
C ALA A 81 -2.86 -15.44 8.63
N ASN A 82 -1.72 -15.87 8.06
CA ASN A 82 -1.55 -17.04 7.19
C ASN A 82 -2.87 -17.66 6.68
N PRO A 83 -3.40 -17.30 5.49
CA PRO A 83 -4.58 -17.98 4.94
C PRO A 83 -4.36 -19.48 4.65
N THR A 84 -3.16 -20.00 4.88
CA THR A 84 -2.74 -21.37 4.58
C THR A 84 -2.49 -22.18 5.85
N ALA A 85 -3.43 -22.14 6.81
CA ALA A 85 -3.60 -23.22 7.78
C ALA A 85 -4.96 -23.94 7.65
N ASP A 86 -5.97 -23.32 7.03
CA ASP A 86 -7.26 -23.95 6.75
C ASP A 86 -7.26 -24.54 5.32
N PRO A 87 -7.18 -25.88 5.17
CA PRO A 87 -7.19 -26.53 3.87
C PRO A 87 -8.43 -26.20 3.04
N ARG A 88 -9.57 -25.96 3.70
CA ARG A 88 -10.84 -25.67 3.04
C ARG A 88 -10.83 -24.31 2.36
N LEU A 89 -10.24 -23.30 2.99
CA LEU A 89 -10.14 -21.97 2.42
C LEU A 89 -9.28 -21.97 1.15
N CYS A 90 -8.16 -22.69 1.18
CA CYS A 90 -7.28 -22.86 0.03
C CYS A 90 -7.99 -23.51 -1.16
N GLU A 91 -8.86 -24.48 -0.88
CA GLU A 91 -9.62 -25.19 -1.90
C GLU A 91 -10.69 -24.30 -2.53
N LEU A 92 -11.38 -23.48 -1.73
CA LEU A 92 -12.37 -22.51 -2.22
C LEU A 92 -11.74 -21.45 -3.12
N ILE A 93 -10.56 -20.92 -2.73
CA ILE A 93 -9.83 -19.91 -3.53
C ILE A 93 -9.47 -20.47 -4.92
N LYS A 94 -9.07 -21.74 -5.02
CA LYS A 94 -8.76 -22.39 -6.31
C LYS A 94 -9.98 -22.56 -7.21
N GLN A 95 -11.16 -22.70 -6.63
CA GLN A 95 -12.40 -22.90 -7.38
C GLN A 95 -13.00 -21.58 -7.87
N TYR A 96 -12.77 -20.47 -7.16
CA TYR A 96 -13.35 -19.16 -7.46
C TYR A 96 -13.24 -18.70 -8.94
N PRO A 97 -12.09 -18.85 -9.64
CA PRO A 97 -11.97 -18.43 -11.04
C PRO A 97 -12.95 -19.15 -12.00
N ASN A 98 -13.31 -20.39 -11.66
CA ASN A 98 -14.13 -21.28 -12.49
C ASN A 98 -15.64 -21.18 -12.16
N LEU A 99 -16.03 -20.32 -11.21
CA LEU A 99 -17.45 -20.09 -10.88
C LEU A 99 -18.16 -19.29 -11.98
N SER A 100 -19.49 -19.45 -12.06
CA SER A 100 -20.33 -18.60 -12.91
C SER A 100 -20.30 -17.15 -12.44
N GLU A 101 -20.53 -16.21 -13.37
CA GLU A 101 -20.59 -14.78 -13.05
C GLU A 101 -21.68 -14.45 -12.02
N THR A 102 -22.80 -15.17 -12.05
CA THR A 102 -23.85 -15.07 -11.03
C THR A 102 -23.37 -15.47 -9.64
N ALA A 103 -22.55 -16.53 -9.54
CA ALA A 103 -22.04 -17.01 -8.25
C ALA A 103 -20.96 -16.08 -7.69
N LYS A 104 -20.08 -15.55 -8.55
CA LYS A 104 -19.09 -14.52 -8.16
C LYS A 104 -19.79 -13.26 -7.63
N ALA A 105 -20.80 -12.77 -8.34
CA ALA A 105 -21.57 -11.59 -7.92
C ALA A 105 -22.25 -11.77 -6.55
N VAL A 106 -22.75 -12.97 -6.24
CA VAL A 106 -23.31 -13.29 -4.92
C VAL A 106 -22.23 -13.25 -3.85
N ILE A 107 -21.06 -13.81 -4.11
CA ILE A 107 -19.92 -13.80 -3.17
C ILE A 107 -19.44 -12.37 -2.92
N ASP A 108 -19.27 -11.57 -3.97
CA ASP A 108 -18.89 -10.16 -3.86
C ASP A 108 -19.92 -9.36 -3.05
N GLY A 109 -21.20 -9.63 -3.26
CA GLY A 109 -22.29 -9.05 -2.48
C GLY A 109 -22.19 -9.41 -0.99
N VAL A 110 -22.01 -10.68 -0.66
CA VAL A 110 -21.86 -11.15 0.74
C VAL A 110 -20.62 -10.54 1.40
N VAL A 111 -19.50 -10.45 0.68
CA VAL A 111 -18.26 -9.83 1.18
C VAL A 111 -18.46 -8.32 1.42
N ALA A 112 -19.13 -7.62 0.51
CA ALA A 112 -19.46 -6.20 0.69
C ALA A 112 -20.38 -5.98 1.90
N MET A 113 -21.37 -6.86 2.09
CA MET A 113 -22.26 -6.83 3.26
C MET A 113 -21.50 -7.08 4.56
N SER A 114 -20.48 -7.94 4.56
CA SER A 114 -19.64 -8.20 5.73
C SER A 114 -18.63 -7.08 6.03
N LYS A 115 -18.22 -6.28 5.04
CA LYS A 115 -17.26 -5.16 5.18
C LYS A 115 -17.92 -3.84 5.58
N ALA A 116 -19.24 -3.73 5.45
CA ALA A 116 -19.99 -2.64 6.02
C ALA A 116 -19.89 -2.73 7.55
N GLN A 117 -18.93 -2.03 8.15
CA GLN A 117 -18.96 -1.80 9.58
C GLN A 117 -20.30 -1.14 9.93
N PRO A 118 -20.96 -1.49 11.06
CA PRO A 118 -21.95 -0.57 11.58
C PRO A 118 -21.21 0.75 11.76
N LYS A 119 -21.64 1.82 11.06
CA LYS A 119 -21.28 3.18 11.45
C LYS A 119 -21.55 3.21 12.95
N SER A 120 -20.50 3.33 13.77
CA SER A 120 -20.64 3.34 15.23
C SER A 120 -21.75 4.32 15.56
N GLU A 121 -22.91 3.81 16.02
CA GLU A 121 -23.86 4.68 16.69
C GLU A 121 -23.05 5.40 17.77
N PRO A 122 -23.07 6.75 17.78
CA PRO A 122 -22.31 7.48 18.78
C PRO A 122 -22.69 6.92 20.14
N THR A 123 -21.68 6.48 20.90
CA THR A 123 -21.98 5.91 22.22
C THR A 123 -22.73 6.94 23.05
N VAL A 124 -23.60 6.50 23.96
CA VAL A 124 -24.36 7.41 24.84
C VAL A 124 -23.42 8.41 25.54
N ALA A 125 -22.18 8.01 25.85
CA ALA A 125 -21.13 8.87 26.38
C ALA A 125 -20.68 9.98 25.41
N GLU A 126 -20.51 9.70 24.12
CA GLU A 126 -20.18 10.69 23.08
C GLU A 126 -21.34 11.66 22.83
N LEU A 127 -22.58 11.15 22.82
CA LEU A 127 -23.79 11.97 22.71
C LEU A 127 -23.94 12.96 23.88
N ILE A 128 -23.65 12.50 25.11
CA ILE A 128 -23.66 13.36 26.30
C ILE A 128 -22.51 14.36 26.26
N GLY A 129 -21.30 13.90 25.91
CA GLY A 129 -20.11 14.75 25.81
C GLY A 129 -20.30 15.91 24.83
N ASN A 130 -20.81 15.61 23.63
CA ASN A 130 -21.05 16.62 22.60
C ASN A 130 -22.13 17.63 23.02
N LYS A 131 -23.23 17.16 23.64
CA LYS A 131 -24.28 18.06 24.16
C LYS A 131 -23.80 18.98 25.28
N ILE A 132 -22.92 18.50 26.16
CA ILE A 132 -22.34 19.31 27.25
C ILE A 132 -21.37 20.36 26.67
N LEU A 133 -20.53 19.97 25.71
CA LEU A 133 -19.63 20.87 24.99
C LEU A 133 -20.41 21.99 24.28
N ASP A 134 -21.46 21.63 23.53
CA ASP A 134 -22.31 22.59 22.82
C ASP A 134 -22.99 23.58 23.78
N ALA A 135 -23.53 23.09 24.89
CA ALA A 135 -24.15 23.94 25.91
C ALA A 135 -23.12 24.89 26.57
N SER A 136 -21.90 24.41 26.81
CA SER A 136 -20.81 25.22 27.38
C SER A 136 -20.38 26.32 26.41
N VAL A 137 -20.26 26.03 25.11
CA VAL A 137 -19.91 27.02 24.09
C VAL A 137 -20.99 28.09 23.97
N GLN A 138 -22.26 27.71 23.96
CA GLN A 138 -23.37 28.66 23.91
C GLN A 138 -23.44 29.55 25.16
N ALA A 139 -23.18 29.00 26.35
CA ALA A 139 -23.11 29.77 27.58
C ALA A 139 -21.97 30.81 27.52
N GLN A 140 -20.79 30.41 27.04
CA GLN A 140 -19.65 31.31 26.88
C GLN A 140 -19.93 32.42 25.85
N GLN A 141 -20.60 32.10 24.74
CA GLN A 141 -21.02 33.08 23.74
C GLN A 141 -22.01 34.10 24.31
N LYS A 142 -22.99 33.67 25.11
CA LYS A 142 -23.94 34.58 25.77
C LYS A 142 -23.26 35.50 26.78
N VAL A 143 -22.34 34.97 27.59
CA VAL A 143 -21.55 35.77 28.52
C VAL A 143 -20.73 36.82 27.78
N ASN A 144 -20.08 36.44 26.68
CA ASN A 144 -19.32 37.37 25.86
C ASN A 144 -20.21 38.45 25.21
N MET A 145 -21.45 38.14 24.83
CA MET A 145 -22.40 39.14 24.31
C MET A 145 -22.83 40.14 25.38
N ILE A 146 -23.12 39.67 26.60
CA ILE A 146 -23.52 40.55 27.72
C ILE A 146 -22.38 41.51 28.11
N ILE A 147 -21.14 41.01 28.16
CA ILE A 147 -19.95 41.83 28.44
C ILE A 147 -19.74 42.92 27.37
N GLN A 148 -20.14 42.67 26.12
CA GLN A 148 -20.06 43.66 25.04
C GLN A 148 -21.21 44.70 25.06
N GLU A 149 -22.35 44.37 25.66
CA GLU A 149 -23.49 45.30 25.82
C GLU A 149 -23.30 46.26 27.00
N ASP A 150 -22.74 45.81 28.12
CA ASP A 150 -22.48 46.65 29.31
C ASP A 150 -21.30 47.64 29.12
N ASN A 151 -20.49 47.46 28.08
CA ASN A 151 -19.31 48.29 27.79
C ASN A 151 -19.54 49.29 26.62
N ARG A 152 -20.81 49.54 26.30
CA ARG A 152 -21.31 50.55 25.34
C ARG A 152 -22.07 51.65 26.06
#